data_AF-A0A351NYZ6-F1
#
_entry.id   AF-A0A351NYZ6-F1
#
_cell.length_a   1.000
_cell.length_b   1.000
_cell.length_c   1.000
_cell.angle_alpha   90.00
_cell.angle_beta   90.00
_cell.angle_gamma   90.00
#
_symmetry.space_group_name_H-M   'P 1'
#
loop_
_entity.id
_entity.type
_entity.pdbx_description
1 polymer ?
#
loop_
_entity_poly.entity_id
_entity_poly.type
_entity_poly.pdbx_seq_one_letter_code
_entity_poly.pdbx_strand_id
1 'polypeptide(L)' 'VAEMVIQSDTFRSRVQGVVYGAKLVSIAPVGDDTYETTLSLSNDIVNDLRKLYLAAMAGSGVSGMGV' A
#
# COMPACT_ATOMS: atom_id res chain seq x y z
N VAL A 1 4.69 -17.63 -28.94
CA VAL A 1 5.63 -17.28 -27.86
C VAL A 1 5.06 -16.10 -27.10
N ALA A 2 4.66 -16.29 -25.85
CA ALA A 2 4.07 -15.24 -25.02
C ALA A 2 5.18 -14.65 -24.15
N GLU A 3 5.55 -13.40 -24.45
CA GLU A 3 6.54 -12.66 -23.71
C GLU A 3 5.84 -12.05 -22.49
N MET A 4 6.09 -12.61 -21.31
CA MET A 4 5.61 -12.03 -20.06
C MET A 4 6.49 -10.82 -19.76
N VAL A 5 6.10 -9.67 -20.30
CA VAL A 5 6.67 -8.37 -19.93
C VAL A 5 6.43 -8.22 -18.43
N ILE A 6 7.50 -8.22 -17.64
CA ILE A 6 7.46 -7.88 -16.22
C ILE A 6 7.03 -6.41 -16.17
N GLN A 7 5.73 -6.18 -16.12
CA GLN A 7 5.17 -4.88 -15.86
C GLN A 7 5.45 -4.63 -14.38
N SER A 8 6.37 -3.72 -14.09
CA SER A 8 6.61 -3.24 -12.73
C SER A 8 5.33 -2.50 -12.31
N ASP A 9 4.33 -3.26 -11.87
CA ASP A 9 3.05 -2.74 -11.44
C ASP A 9 3.31 -1.88 -10.21
N THR A 10 3.39 -0.57 -10.44
CA THR A 10 3.53 0.40 -9.37
C THR A 10 2.17 0.50 -8.69
N PHE A 11 2.03 -0.29 -7.64
CA PHE A 11 0.80 -0.39 -6.90
C PHE A 11 0.60 0.85 -6.01
N ARG A 12 -0.30 1.74 -6.41
CA ARG A 12 -0.67 2.93 -5.64
C ARG A 12 -2.02 2.71 -4.95
N SER A 13 -2.00 2.28 -3.69
CA SER A 13 -3.18 2.37 -2.83
C SER A 13 -3.04 3.50 -1.83
N ARG A 14 -4.16 4.14 -1.53
CA ARG A 14 -4.27 4.97 -0.33
C ARG A 14 -4.71 4.05 0.80
N VAL A 15 -3.84 3.85 1.77
CA VAL A 15 -4.21 3.18 3.02
C VAL A 15 -4.91 4.21 3.89
N GLN A 16 -6.18 3.97 4.21
CA GLN A 16 -6.88 4.68 5.27
C GLN A 16 -6.84 3.79 6.51
N GLY A 17 -5.92 4.09 7.44
CA GLY A 17 -5.76 3.30 8.66
C GLY A 17 -4.40 3.46 9.33
N VAL A 18 -4.15 2.63 10.33
CA VAL A 18 -2.88 2.58 11.08
C VAL A 18 -2.05 1.41 10.57
N VAL A 19 -0.80 1.69 10.20
CA VAL A 19 0.18 0.67 9.80
C VAL A 19 1.05 0.34 11.02
N TYR A 20 0.83 -0.84 11.60
CA TYR A 20 1.62 -1.34 12.73
C TYR A 20 2.93 -2.00 12.27
N GLY A 21 3.97 -1.91 13.10
CA GLY A 21 5.25 -2.58 12.85
C GLY A 21 6.22 -1.84 11.93
N ALA A 22 5.87 -0.64 11.47
CA ALA A 22 6.79 0.22 10.73
C ALA A 22 7.93 0.71 11.63
N LYS A 23 9.16 0.73 11.10
CA LYS A 23 10.34 1.25 11.80
C LYS A 23 10.74 2.59 11.22
N LEU A 24 10.96 3.57 12.09
CA LEU A 24 11.47 4.88 11.70
C LEU A 24 12.89 4.78 11.13
N VAL A 25 13.07 5.30 9.92
CA VAL A 25 14.38 5.34 9.23
C VAL A 25 14.97 6.73 9.26
N SER A 26 14.18 7.76 8.94
CA SER A 26 14.62 9.15 8.98
C SER A 26 13.47 10.11 9.18
N ILE A 27 13.81 11.29 9.68
CA ILE A 27 12.94 12.46 9.73
C ILE A 27 13.73 13.62 9.16
N ALA A 28 13.19 14.29 8.15
CA ALA A 28 13.79 15.47 7.52
C ALA A 28 12.82 16.65 7.62
N PRO A 29 13.28 17.84 8.05
CA PRO A 29 12.46 19.04 7.97
C PRO A 29 12.28 19.43 6.51
N VAL A 30 11.03 19.71 6.11
CA VAL A 30 10.67 20.18 4.76
C VAL A 30 9.95 21.54 4.77
N GLY A 31 9.77 22.13 5.95
CA GLY A 31 9.22 23.47 6.18
C GLY A 31 9.38 23.85 7.66
N ASP A 32 8.82 24.99 8.07
CA ASP A 32 8.97 25.50 9.45
C ASP A 32 8.44 24.52 10.50
N ASP A 33 7.25 23.95 10.26
CA ASP A 33 6.59 22.98 11.15
C ASP A 33 6.24 21.65 10.46
N THR A 34 6.81 21.41 9.27
CA THR A 34 6.51 20.21 8.48
C THR A 34 7.73 19.32 8.37
N TYR A 35 7.54 18.04 8.70
CA TYR A 35 8.58 17.04 8.66
C TYR A 35 8.16 15.89 7.76
N GLU A 36 9.04 15.51 6.84
CA GLU A 36 8.93 14.28 6.09
C GLU A 36 9.51 13.14 6.91
N THR A 37 8.77 12.04 7.03
CA THR A 37 9.20 10.86 7.77
C THR A 37 9.30 9.67 6.83
N THR A 38 10.49 9.08 6.73
CA THR A 38 10.69 7.81 6.02
C THR A 38 10.59 6.66 7.01
N LEU A 39 9.67 5.73 6.72
CA LEU A 39 9.46 4.51 7.49
C LEU A 39 9.78 3.28 6.64
N SER A 40 10.31 2.25 7.28
CA SER A 40 10.52 0.93 6.67
C SER A 40 9.51 -0.07 7.21
N LEU A 41 9.03 -0.95 6.34
CA LEU A 41 8.15 -2.07 6.70
C LEU A 41 8.85 -3.39 6.41
N SER A 42 8.54 -4.40 7.22
CA SER A 42 8.94 -5.77 6.92
C SER A 42 8.15 -6.33 5.74
N ASN A 43 8.73 -7.31 5.05
CA ASN A 43 8.13 -7.90 3.84
C ASN A 43 6.80 -8.62 4.12
N ASP A 44 6.66 -9.22 5.30
CA ASP A 44 5.42 -9.83 5.79
C ASP A 44 4.26 -8.83 5.84
N ILE A 45 4.45 -7.66 6.46
CA ILE A 45 3.43 -6.61 6.52
C ILE A 45 3.05 -6.10 5.12
N VAL A 46 4.04 -5.90 4.24
CA VAL A 46 3.78 -5.48 2.85
C VAL A 46 2.92 -6.52 2.11
N ASN A 47 3.20 -7.80 2.31
CA ASN A 47 2.42 -8.88 1.71
C ASN A 47 0.98 -8.92 2.23
N ASP A 48 0.77 -8.66 3.52
CA ASP A 48 -0.57 -8.62 4.10
C ASP A 48 -1.37 -7.40 3.62
N LEU A 49 -0.77 -6.22 3.52
CA LEU A 49 -1.39 -5.04 2.92
C LEU A 49 -1.82 -5.32 1.47
N ARG A 50 -0.99 -6.03 0.70
CA ARG A 50 -1.33 -6.43 -0.67
C ARG A 50 -2.54 -7.37 -0.69
N LYS A 51 -2.60 -8.39 0.18
CA LYS A 51 -3.75 -9.30 0.28
C LYS A 51 -5.02 -8.55 0.65
N LEU A 52 -4.95 -7.66 1.64
CA LEU A 52 -6.09 -6.84 2.07
C LEU A 52 -6.62 -5.98 0.93
N TYR A 53 -5.73 -5.36 0.16
CA TYR A 53 -6.15 -4.60 -1.01
C TYR A 53 -6.82 -5.46 -2.08
N LEU A 54 -6.23 -6.62 -2.41
CA LEU A 54 -6.81 -7.54 -3.40
C LEU A 54 -8.19 -8.03 -2.93
N ALA A 55 -8.36 -8.31 -1.64
CA ALA A 55 -9.64 -8.67 -1.05
C ALA A 55 -10.66 -7.52 -1.12
N ALA A 56 -10.24 -6.28 -0.83
CA ALA A 56 -11.09 -5.10 -0.95
C ALA A 56 -11.52 -4.85 -2.40
N MET A 57 -10.63 -5.04 -3.38
CA MET A 57 -10.99 -4.96 -4.80
C MET A 57 -11.98 -6.05 -5.21
N ALA A 58 -11.74 -7.30 -4.79
CA ALA A 58 -12.64 -8.41 -5.05
C ALA A 58 -14.04 -8.18 -4.45
N GLY A 59 -14.12 -7.58 -3.26
CA GLY A 59 -15.38 -7.19 -2.61
C GLY A 59 -16.06 -6.00 -3.29
N SER A 60 -15.30 -5.02 -3.80
CA SER A 60 -15.87 -3.86 -4.51
C SER A 60 -16.52 -4.20 -5.86
N GLY A 61 -16.20 -5.36 -6.45
CA GLY A 61 -16.90 -5.91 -7.63
C GLY A 61 -18.27 -6.53 -7.34
N VAL A 62 -18.63 -6.73 -6.06
CA VAL A 62 -19.89 -7.38 -5.60
C VAL A 62 -20.82 -6.36 -4.91
N SER A 63 -20.80 -5.09 -5.32
CA SER A 63 -21.78 -4.09 -4.85
C SER A 63 -22.71 -3.57 -5.94
N GLY A 64 -22.86 -4.33 -7.04
CA GLY A 64 -23.71 -3.97 -8.19
C GLY A 64 -24.82 -4.96 -8.53
N MET A 65 -25.03 -6.03 -7.73
CA MET A 65 -26.07 -7.03 -7.99
C MET A 65 -26.96 -7.23 -6.77
N GLY A 66 -27.93 -6.33 -6.59
CA GLY A 66 -28.95 -6.48 -5.54
C GLY A 66 -29.57 -5.17 -5.06
N VAL A 67 -30.32 -4.49 -5.93
CA VAL A 67 -31.72 -4.07 -5.74
C VAL A 67 -32.36 -3.90 -7.11
#